data_AF-A0A376Y2Y3-F1
#
_entry.id   AF-A0A376Y2Y3-F1
#
_cell.length_a   1.000
_cell.length_b   1.000
_cell.length_c   1.000
_cell.angle_alpha   90.00
_cell.angle_beta   90.00
_cell.angle_gamma   90.00
#
_symmetry.space_group_name_H-M   'P 1'
#
loop_
_entity.id
_entity.type
_entity.pdbx_description
1 polymer ?
#
loop_
_entity_poly.entity_id
_entity_poly.type
_entity_poly.pdbx_seq_one_letter_code
_entity_poly.pdbx_strand_id
1 'polypeptide(L)'
;MSYLDVLRDKAPVGNKVAIIGCGGIGFDTAMYLSQPGESTSQNIAGFCNEWGIDSSLQQAGGLSPQGMQIPRSPRQIVMLQRKASKPGQGLGKTTGWIHRTTLLSRGVKMIPGVSYQKIDDDGLHVVINGETQVLAVDNVVICAGQEPNRALAQPLIDSGKTVHLIGGCDVAMELDARRAIAQGTRLALEI
;
A
#
# COMPACT_ATOMS: atom_id res chain seq x y z
N MET A 1 -11.42 -9.22 -1.76
CA MET A 1 -10.09 -9.75 -2.14
C MET A 1 -9.03 -9.18 -1.22
N SER A 2 -7.95 -9.93 -1.00
CA SER A 2 -6.79 -9.49 -0.22
C SER A 2 -5.81 -8.68 -1.07
N TYR A 3 -4.90 -7.94 -0.43
CA TYR A 3 -3.80 -7.30 -1.15
C TYR A 3 -2.86 -8.30 -1.85
N LEU A 4 -2.79 -9.56 -1.38
CA LEU A 4 -2.00 -10.60 -2.04
C LEU A 4 -2.61 -10.98 -3.39
N ASP A 5 -3.94 -11.09 -3.44
CA ASP A 5 -4.67 -11.39 -4.68
C ASP A 5 -4.31 -10.36 -5.76
N VAL A 6 -4.18 -9.09 -5.37
CA VAL A 6 -3.84 -7.98 -6.28
C VAL A 6 -2.34 -7.93 -6.59
N LEU A 7 -1.49 -7.87 -5.57
CA LEU A 7 -0.07 -7.58 -5.74
C LEU A 7 0.74 -8.80 -6.15
N ARG A 8 0.45 -9.98 -5.59
CA ARG A 8 1.15 -11.23 -5.88
C ARG A 8 0.47 -11.97 -7.02
N ASP A 9 -0.83 -12.21 -6.90
CA ASP A 9 -1.55 -13.12 -7.80
C ASP A 9 -2.14 -12.45 -9.04
N LYS A 10 -2.03 -11.10 -9.12
CA LYS A 10 -2.43 -10.29 -10.28
C LYS A 10 -3.89 -10.49 -10.68
N ALA A 11 -4.76 -10.73 -9.70
CA ALA A 11 -6.20 -10.82 -9.92
C ALA A 11 -6.71 -9.53 -10.60
N PRO A 12 -7.65 -9.65 -11.56
CA PRO A 12 -8.20 -8.48 -12.24
C PRO A 12 -8.94 -7.57 -11.26
N VAL A 13 -8.71 -6.26 -11.38
CA VAL A 13 -9.34 -5.22 -10.56
C VAL A 13 -10.02 -4.20 -11.48
N GLY A 14 -11.30 -3.95 -11.20
CA GLY A 14 -12.18 -3.03 -11.92
C GLY A 14 -11.80 -1.57 -11.79
N ASN A 15 -12.73 -0.70 -12.17
CA ASN A 15 -12.50 0.73 -12.32
C ASN A 15 -12.71 1.50 -11.00
N LYS A 16 -13.63 1.06 -10.15
CA LYS A 16 -13.91 1.67 -8.84
C LYS A 16 -13.41 0.75 -7.72
N VAL A 17 -12.51 1.25 -6.89
CA VAL A 17 -11.83 0.43 -5.87
C VAL A 17 -11.87 1.10 -4.51
N ALA A 18 -12.35 0.36 -3.51
CA ALA A 18 -12.15 0.70 -2.11
C ALA A 18 -10.98 -0.10 -1.52
N ILE A 19 -10.03 0.59 -0.89
CA ILE A 19 -8.92 -0.04 -0.18
C ILE A 19 -9.14 0.17 1.33
N ILE A 20 -9.26 -0.93 2.06
CA ILE A 20 -9.36 -0.92 3.52
C ILE A 20 -7.95 -0.99 4.10
N GLY A 21 -7.47 0.13 4.62
CA GLY A 21 -6.15 0.29 5.22
C GLY A 21 -5.31 1.37 4.52
N CYS A 22 -4.81 2.34 5.30
CA CYS A 22 -3.91 3.38 4.81
C CYS A 22 -2.51 3.30 5.45
N GLY A 23 -2.05 2.06 5.74
CA GLY A 23 -0.65 1.76 6.08
C GLY A 23 0.21 1.51 4.84
N GLY A 24 1.46 1.07 5.02
CA GLY A 24 2.41 0.83 3.93
C GLY A 24 1.84 -0.02 2.78
N ILE A 25 1.30 -1.20 3.09
CA ILE A 25 0.71 -2.11 2.10
C ILE A 25 -0.48 -1.47 1.37
N GLY A 26 -1.30 -0.69 2.07
CA GLY A 26 -2.42 0.04 1.46
C GLY A 26 -1.93 1.08 0.45
N PHE A 27 -0.87 1.81 0.79
CA PHE A 27 -0.23 2.76 -0.11
C PHE A 27 0.43 2.08 -1.31
N ASP A 28 1.13 0.95 -1.11
CA ASP A 28 1.74 0.20 -2.20
C ASP A 28 0.69 -0.36 -3.16
N THR A 29 -0.42 -0.87 -2.61
CA THR A 29 -1.57 -1.34 -3.38
C THR A 29 -2.20 -0.21 -4.19
N ALA A 30 -2.40 0.96 -3.57
CA ALA A 30 -2.93 2.13 -4.25
C ALA A 30 -1.97 2.66 -5.33
N MET A 31 -0.66 2.67 -5.07
CA MET A 31 0.36 3.05 -6.04
C MET A 31 0.32 2.13 -7.26
N TYR A 32 0.26 0.82 -7.02
CA TYR A 32 0.16 -0.19 -8.07
C TYR A 32 -1.10 -0.03 -8.92
N LEU A 33 -2.28 0.06 -8.28
CA LEU A 33 -3.55 0.18 -8.99
C LEU A 33 -3.74 1.53 -9.67
N SER A 34 -3.12 2.58 -9.12
CA SER A 34 -3.26 3.93 -9.64
C SER A 34 -2.34 4.25 -10.80
N GLN A 35 -1.30 3.43 -11.04
CA GLN A 35 -0.30 3.67 -12.07
C GLN A 35 -0.94 3.67 -13.47
N PRO A 36 -0.88 4.79 -14.20
CA PRO A 36 -1.20 4.81 -15.62
C PRO A 36 0.02 4.36 -16.44
N GLY A 37 -0.20 3.48 -17.42
CA GLY A 37 0.85 3.04 -18.34
C GLY A 37 2.10 2.48 -17.64
N GLU A 38 3.25 2.65 -18.27
CA GLU A 38 4.53 2.22 -17.71
C GLU A 38 4.99 3.11 -16.56
N SER A 39 5.74 2.53 -15.61
CA SER A 39 6.31 3.29 -14.50
C SER A 39 7.44 4.20 -14.97
N THR A 40 7.34 5.48 -14.61
CA THR A 40 8.40 6.49 -14.82
C THR A 40 9.55 6.33 -13.83
N SER A 41 9.38 5.56 -12.75
CA SER A 41 10.36 5.44 -11.66
C SER A 41 11.73 4.89 -12.08
N GLN A 42 11.81 4.26 -13.26
CA GLN A 42 13.05 3.73 -13.84
C GLN A 42 13.46 4.45 -15.13
N ASN A 43 12.68 5.45 -15.56
CA ASN A 43 12.98 6.31 -16.70
C ASN A 43 13.34 7.70 -16.19
N ILE A 44 14.62 8.08 -16.25
CA ILE A 44 15.10 9.35 -15.72
C ILE A 44 14.33 10.54 -16.31
N ALA A 45 14.15 10.57 -17.63
CA ALA A 45 13.41 11.65 -18.30
C ALA A 45 11.93 11.67 -17.86
N GLY A 46 11.31 10.49 -17.78
CA GLY A 46 9.94 10.34 -17.28
C GLY A 46 9.77 10.82 -15.84
N PHE A 47 10.71 10.45 -14.96
CA PHE A 47 10.73 10.89 -13.57
C PHE A 47 10.92 12.40 -13.46
N CYS A 48 11.87 12.99 -14.20
CA CYS A 48 12.09 14.43 -14.21
C CYS A 48 10.84 15.18 -14.68
N ASN A 49 10.20 14.72 -15.75
CA ASN A 49 8.95 15.32 -16.23
C ASN A 49 7.82 15.17 -15.19
N GLU A 50 7.66 13.98 -14.60
CA GLU A 50 6.65 13.72 -13.59
C GLU A 50 6.79 14.67 -12.41
N TRP A 51 8.02 14.90 -11.93
CA TRP A 51 8.32 15.72 -10.76
C TRP A 51 8.61 17.19 -11.07
N GLY A 52 8.57 17.60 -12.34
CA GLY A 52 8.87 18.97 -12.76
C GLY A 52 10.32 19.39 -12.50
N ILE A 53 11.27 18.47 -12.68
CA ILE A 53 12.71 18.72 -12.55
C ILE A 53 13.26 19.20 -13.89
N ASP A 54 13.86 20.38 -13.90
CA ASP A 54 14.62 20.89 -15.05
C ASP A 54 16.03 20.28 -15.07
N SER A 55 16.22 19.26 -15.92
CA SER A 55 17.52 18.61 -16.08
C SER A 55 18.57 19.48 -16.77
N SER A 56 18.18 20.59 -17.41
CA SER A 56 19.13 21.53 -18.02
C SER A 56 19.76 22.49 -17.00
N LEU A 57 19.15 22.58 -15.80
CA LEU A 57 19.54 23.48 -14.72
C LEU A 57 19.61 24.96 -15.14
N GLN A 58 18.83 25.35 -16.16
CA GLN A 58 18.77 26.73 -16.64
C GLN A 58 17.72 27.55 -15.88
N GLN A 59 16.75 26.88 -15.25
CA GLN A 59 15.72 27.53 -14.44
C GLN A 59 16.14 27.65 -12.97
N ALA A 60 15.67 28.72 -12.33
CA ALA A 60 15.92 28.94 -10.91
C ALA A 60 15.46 27.74 -10.07
N GLY A 61 16.36 27.22 -9.23
CA GLY A 61 16.08 26.06 -8.38
C GLY A 61 15.94 24.73 -9.12
N GLY A 62 16.25 24.66 -10.42
CA GLY A 62 16.14 23.43 -11.20
C GLY A 62 14.70 22.94 -11.38
N LEU A 63 13.73 23.86 -11.39
CA LEU A 63 12.31 23.55 -11.54
C LEU A 63 11.84 23.82 -12.97
N SER A 64 11.16 22.84 -13.56
CA SER A 64 10.47 23.00 -14.83
C SER A 64 9.36 24.06 -14.70
N PRO A 65 9.25 25.01 -15.65
CA PRO A 65 8.19 26.02 -15.64
C PRO A 65 6.79 25.42 -15.89
N GLN A 66 6.72 24.21 -16.47
CA GLN A 66 5.48 23.46 -16.61
C GLN A 66 5.04 22.81 -15.29
N GLY A 67 5.91 22.77 -14.28
CA GLY A 67 5.66 22.10 -13.02
C GLY A 67 5.49 20.58 -13.16
N MET A 68 4.91 19.99 -12.12
CA MET A 68 4.74 18.54 -11.98
C MET A 68 3.71 17.98 -12.99
N GLN A 69 4.10 16.97 -13.77
CA GLN A 69 3.24 16.32 -14.79
C GLN A 69 2.86 14.90 -14.37
N ILE A 70 2.00 14.76 -13.36
CA ILE A 70 1.49 13.44 -12.92
C ILE A 70 0.18 13.12 -13.64
N PRO A 71 0.11 12.04 -14.46
CA PRO A 71 -1.13 11.64 -15.10
C PRO A 71 -2.15 11.14 -14.06
N ARG A 72 -3.44 11.30 -14.36
CA ARG A 72 -4.52 10.79 -13.50
C ARG A 72 -4.51 9.27 -13.48
N SER A 73 -5.02 8.71 -12.39
CA SER A 73 -5.23 7.27 -12.30
C SER A 73 -6.25 6.79 -13.34
N PRO A 74 -6.06 5.61 -13.95
CA PRO A 74 -7.09 4.98 -14.76
C PRO A 74 -8.27 4.45 -13.91
N ARG A 75 -8.12 4.45 -12.57
CA ARG A 75 -9.12 3.94 -11.62
C ARG A 75 -9.56 5.02 -10.64
N GLN A 76 -10.80 4.92 -10.19
CA GLN A 76 -11.32 5.68 -9.06
C GLN A 76 -11.01 4.92 -7.77
N ILE A 77 -10.03 5.40 -7.01
CA ILE A 77 -9.57 4.72 -5.80
C ILE A 77 -9.91 5.57 -4.57
N VAL A 78 -10.52 4.91 -3.58
CA VAL A 78 -10.73 5.46 -2.24
C VAL A 78 -10.03 4.57 -1.21
N MET A 79 -9.14 5.15 -0.43
CA MET A 79 -8.48 4.49 0.69
C MET A 79 -9.16 4.89 1.99
N LEU A 80 -9.45 3.93 2.85
CA LEU A 80 -10.16 4.14 4.10
C LEU A 80 -9.35 3.61 5.27
N GLN A 81 -9.42 4.25 6.44
CA GLN A 81 -8.88 3.70 7.67
C GLN A 81 -9.76 4.01 8.88
N ARG A 82 -9.77 3.11 9.88
CA ARG A 82 -10.47 3.34 11.15
C ARG A 82 -9.85 4.45 11.98
N LYS A 83 -8.52 4.56 11.97
CA LYS A 83 -7.79 5.57 12.74
C LYS A 83 -8.20 6.96 12.24
N ALA A 84 -8.51 7.86 13.16
CA ALA A 84 -8.77 9.27 12.85
C ALA A 84 -7.48 10.04 12.52
N SER A 85 -6.32 9.44 12.74
CA SER A 85 -5.03 10.04 12.41
C SER A 85 -4.85 10.23 10.91
N LYS A 86 -3.81 10.96 10.51
CA LYS A 86 -3.53 11.24 9.11
C LYS A 86 -3.23 9.94 8.33
N PRO A 87 -3.91 9.67 7.20
CA PRO A 87 -3.53 8.55 6.33
C PRO A 87 -2.05 8.61 5.93
N GLY A 88 -1.35 7.48 6.06
CA GLY A 88 0.08 7.39 5.80
C GLY A 88 0.99 8.01 6.85
N GLN A 89 0.51 8.32 8.06
CA GLN A 89 1.34 8.86 9.14
C GLN A 89 2.53 7.95 9.51
N GLY A 90 2.36 6.63 9.38
CA GLY A 90 3.40 5.63 9.65
C GLY A 90 4.30 5.30 8.46
N LEU A 91 4.17 6.00 7.32
CA LEU A 91 5.07 5.78 6.18
C LEU A 91 6.49 6.27 6.48
N GLY A 92 7.44 5.89 5.61
CA GLY A 92 8.84 6.26 5.75
C GLY A 92 9.03 7.76 5.98
N LYS A 93 9.86 8.12 6.97
CA LYS A 93 10.00 9.52 7.43
C LYS A 93 10.42 10.50 6.32
N THR A 94 11.27 10.05 5.40
CA THR A 94 11.85 10.88 4.32
C THR A 94 11.14 10.73 2.98
N THR A 95 10.44 9.62 2.75
CA THR A 95 9.86 9.27 1.45
C THR A 95 8.34 9.11 1.48
N GLY A 96 7.72 8.97 2.65
CA GLY A 96 6.28 8.74 2.79
C GLY A 96 5.42 9.87 2.21
N TRP A 97 5.95 11.10 2.21
CA TRP A 97 5.29 12.23 1.58
C TRP A 97 5.19 12.09 0.06
N ILE A 98 6.16 11.42 -0.59
CA ILE A 98 6.20 11.19 -2.04
C ILE A 98 4.95 10.39 -2.43
N HIS A 99 4.75 9.22 -1.82
CA HIS A 99 3.59 8.37 -2.11
C HIS A 99 2.26 9.09 -1.85
N ARG A 100 2.15 9.88 -0.78
CA ARG A 100 0.93 10.65 -0.51
C ARG A 100 0.67 11.69 -1.59
N THR A 101 1.69 12.46 -1.96
CA THR A 101 1.58 13.48 -3.00
C THR A 101 1.22 12.84 -4.34
N THR A 102 1.90 11.77 -4.74
CA THR A 102 1.62 11.06 -5.99
C THR A 102 0.19 10.56 -6.05
N LEU A 103 -0.30 9.89 -5.00
CA LEU A 103 -1.67 9.37 -4.96
C LEU A 103 -2.72 10.49 -4.99
N LEU A 104 -2.51 11.59 -4.25
CA LEU A 104 -3.41 12.74 -4.29
C LEU A 104 -3.45 13.38 -5.70
N SER A 105 -2.28 13.56 -6.34
CA SER A 105 -2.19 14.07 -7.72
C SER A 105 -2.90 13.15 -8.71
N ARG A 106 -2.79 11.83 -8.53
CA ARG A 106 -3.52 10.82 -9.32
C ARG A 106 -5.02 10.80 -9.07
N GLY A 107 -5.51 11.52 -8.06
CA GLY A 107 -6.94 11.65 -7.74
C GLY A 107 -7.45 10.63 -6.71
N VAL A 108 -6.55 9.92 -6.04
CA VAL A 108 -6.93 8.96 -4.98
C VAL A 108 -7.45 9.71 -3.76
N LYS A 109 -8.64 9.32 -3.29
CA LYS A 109 -9.24 9.86 -2.07
C LYS A 109 -8.77 9.06 -0.87
N MET A 110 -8.50 9.73 0.26
CA MET A 110 -8.10 9.07 1.50
C MET A 110 -8.99 9.56 2.64
N ILE A 111 -9.72 8.65 3.29
CA ILE A 111 -10.72 8.97 4.31
C ILE A 111 -10.33 8.30 5.64
N PRO A 112 -9.91 9.06 6.66
CA PRO A 112 -9.68 8.53 8.00
C PRO A 112 -10.97 8.48 8.83
N GLY A 113 -10.92 7.85 10.00
CA GLY A 113 -12.03 7.85 10.96
C GLY A 113 -13.27 7.06 10.53
N VAL A 114 -13.09 6.04 9.69
CA VAL A 114 -14.19 5.29 9.09
C VAL A 114 -14.57 4.08 9.95
N SER A 115 -15.87 3.85 10.14
CA SER A 115 -16.37 2.59 10.70
C SER A 115 -16.91 1.70 9.57
N TYR A 116 -16.39 0.48 9.43
CA TYR A 116 -16.87 -0.47 8.42
C TYR A 116 -18.04 -1.27 8.97
N GLN A 117 -19.11 -1.38 8.17
CA GLN A 117 -20.33 -2.09 8.56
C GLN A 117 -20.39 -3.46 7.89
N LYS A 118 -20.41 -3.49 6.56
CA LYS A 118 -20.48 -4.72 5.76
C LYS A 118 -19.98 -4.51 4.33
N ILE A 119 -19.81 -5.62 3.62
CA ILE A 119 -19.57 -5.67 2.18
C ILE A 119 -20.66 -6.56 1.59
N ASP A 120 -21.36 -6.09 0.58
CA ASP A 120 -22.35 -6.86 -0.19
C ASP A 120 -22.35 -6.40 -1.66
N ASP A 121 -23.36 -6.79 -2.43
CA ASP A 121 -23.47 -6.51 -3.86
C ASP A 121 -23.61 -5.01 -4.19
N ASP A 122 -24.09 -4.19 -3.24
CA ASP A 122 -24.15 -2.73 -3.41
C ASP A 122 -22.79 -2.06 -3.17
N GLY A 123 -21.83 -2.77 -2.56
CA GLY A 123 -20.46 -2.33 -2.35
C GLY A 123 -20.03 -2.30 -0.88
N LEU A 124 -19.22 -1.30 -0.53
CA LEU A 124 -18.68 -1.16 0.83
C LEU A 124 -19.54 -0.21 1.67
N HIS A 125 -20.18 -0.75 2.71
CA HIS A 125 -21.01 0.00 3.66
C HIS A 125 -20.16 0.53 4.81
N VAL A 126 -20.21 1.84 5.03
CA VAL A 126 -19.39 2.55 6.02
C VAL A 126 -20.19 3.62 6.75
N VAL A 127 -19.70 3.99 7.93
CA VAL A 127 -20.11 5.21 8.62
C VAL A 127 -18.93 6.19 8.59
N ILE A 128 -19.17 7.39 8.06
CA ILE A 128 -18.20 8.48 7.96
C ILE A 128 -18.83 9.70 8.63
N ASN A 129 -18.17 10.24 9.65
CA ASN A 129 -18.69 11.37 10.44
C ASN A 129 -20.11 11.16 11.00
N GLY A 130 -20.45 9.92 11.36
CA GLY A 130 -21.78 9.56 11.88
C GLY A 130 -22.84 9.29 10.80
N GLU A 131 -22.54 9.54 9.52
CA GLU A 131 -23.45 9.28 8.42
C GLU A 131 -23.17 7.93 7.76
N THR A 132 -24.23 7.15 7.55
CA THR A 132 -24.12 5.88 6.81
C THR A 132 -24.01 6.16 5.32
N GLN A 133 -23.03 5.55 4.67
CA GLN A 133 -22.75 5.70 3.25
C GLN A 133 -22.46 4.33 2.62
N VAL A 134 -22.84 4.17 1.35
CA VAL A 134 -22.48 3.00 0.55
C VAL A 134 -21.54 3.46 -0.56
N LEU A 135 -20.34 2.89 -0.59
CA LEU A 135 -19.39 3.09 -1.66
C LEU A 135 -19.58 1.99 -2.71
N ALA A 136 -20.33 2.31 -3.77
CA ALA A 136 -20.53 1.44 -4.91
C ALA A 136 -19.21 1.28 -5.69
N VAL A 137 -18.51 0.17 -5.44
CA VAL A 137 -17.19 -0.14 -5.98
C VAL A 137 -17.19 -1.54 -6.59
N ASP A 138 -16.38 -1.74 -7.62
CA ASP A 138 -16.23 -3.03 -8.29
C ASP A 138 -15.44 -4.00 -7.40
N ASN A 139 -14.49 -3.47 -6.63
CA ASN A 139 -13.66 -4.28 -5.73
C ASN A 139 -13.40 -3.58 -4.39
N VAL A 140 -13.44 -4.39 -3.33
CA VAL A 140 -12.90 -4.04 -2.01
C VAL A 140 -11.61 -4.84 -1.79
N VAL A 141 -10.50 -4.12 -1.60
CA VAL A 141 -9.18 -4.69 -1.35
C VAL A 141 -8.81 -4.51 0.13
N ILE A 142 -8.56 -5.63 0.81
CA ILE A 142 -8.26 -5.65 2.24
C ILE A 142 -6.75 -5.54 2.46
N CYS A 143 -6.32 -4.42 3.04
CA CYS A 143 -4.95 -4.09 3.44
C CYS A 143 -4.87 -3.76 4.95
N ALA A 144 -5.70 -4.43 5.76
CA ALA A 144 -5.98 -4.04 7.15
C ALA A 144 -5.16 -4.78 8.22
N GLY A 145 -4.26 -5.68 7.82
CA GLY A 145 -3.49 -6.51 8.74
C GLY A 145 -2.95 -7.76 8.07
N GLN A 146 -2.16 -8.51 8.83
CA GLN A 146 -1.55 -9.77 8.41
C GLN A 146 -1.69 -10.78 9.54
N GLU A 147 -1.80 -12.05 9.17
CA GLU A 147 -1.75 -13.17 10.12
C GLU A 147 -0.44 -13.94 9.94
N PRO A 148 0.14 -14.51 11.01
CA PRO A 148 1.31 -15.36 10.87
C PRO A 148 1.01 -16.58 10.00
N ASN A 149 1.81 -16.80 8.95
CA ASN A 149 1.71 -18.02 8.17
C ASN A 149 2.65 -19.10 8.74
N ARG A 150 2.07 -20.06 9.46
CA ARG A 150 2.80 -21.16 10.12
C ARG A 150 2.48 -22.54 9.52
N ALA A 151 1.92 -22.60 8.31
CA ALA A 151 1.42 -23.84 7.72
C ALA A 151 2.47 -24.96 7.65
N LEU A 152 3.75 -24.62 7.51
CA LEU A 152 4.86 -25.58 7.44
C LEU A 152 5.45 -25.94 8.80
N ALA A 153 5.14 -25.20 9.86
CA ALA A 153 5.81 -25.37 11.16
C ALA A 153 5.53 -26.76 11.75
N GLN A 154 4.26 -27.13 11.91
CA GLN A 154 3.88 -28.41 12.49
C GLN A 154 4.30 -29.61 11.62
N PRO A 155 4.07 -29.62 10.30
CA PRO A 155 4.53 -30.73 9.46
C PRO A 155 6.04 -30.98 9.53
N LEU A 156 6.85 -29.93 9.63
CA LEU A 156 8.30 -30.05 9.75
C LEU A 156 8.71 -30.62 11.13
N ILE A 157 8.08 -30.17 12.21
CA ILE A 157 8.26 -30.72 13.56
C ILE A 157 7.92 -32.22 13.57
N ASP A 158 6.76 -32.59 13.00
CA ASP A 158 6.29 -33.97 12.95
C ASP A 158 7.23 -34.87 12.13
N SER A 159 7.94 -34.29 11.15
CA SER A 159 8.99 -34.98 10.37
C SER A 159 10.35 -35.05 11.07
N GLY A 160 10.41 -34.70 12.36
CA GLY A 160 11.62 -34.74 13.19
C GLY A 160 12.65 -33.65 12.88
N LYS A 161 12.23 -32.54 12.25
CA LYS A 161 13.12 -31.40 12.01
C LYS A 161 13.10 -30.44 13.19
N THR A 162 14.25 -29.88 13.52
CA THR A 162 14.33 -28.70 14.37
C THR A 162 13.78 -27.49 13.60
N VAL A 163 12.78 -26.82 14.16
CA VAL A 163 12.11 -25.67 13.53
C VAL A 163 12.25 -24.45 14.41
N HIS A 164 12.67 -23.34 13.81
CA HIS A 164 12.72 -22.02 14.43
C HIS A 164 11.81 -21.07 13.66
N LEU A 165 10.94 -20.35 14.37
CA LEU A 165 10.08 -19.32 13.79
C LEU A 165 10.76 -17.96 13.90
N ILE A 166 10.84 -17.22 12.80
CA ILE A 166 11.39 -15.85 12.75
C ILE A 166 10.53 -14.96 11.85
N GLY A 167 10.61 -13.65 12.05
CA GLY A 167 9.93 -12.67 11.21
C GLY A 167 8.40 -12.79 11.27
N GLY A 168 7.76 -12.67 10.10
CA GLY A 168 6.30 -12.62 9.99
C GLY A 168 5.59 -13.95 10.30
N CYS A 169 6.25 -15.10 10.16
CA CYS A 169 5.67 -16.39 10.55
C CYS A 169 5.66 -16.60 12.07
N ASP A 170 6.60 -15.94 12.79
CA ASP A 170 6.57 -15.86 14.24
C ASP A 170 5.50 -14.84 14.68
N VAL A 171 5.67 -13.57 14.35
CA VAL A 171 4.71 -12.52 14.73
C VAL A 171 4.43 -11.62 13.54
N ALA A 172 3.18 -11.56 13.10
CA ALA A 172 2.74 -10.65 12.05
C ALA A 172 2.43 -9.26 12.64
N MET A 173 3.46 -8.48 12.94
CA MET A 173 3.35 -7.10 13.44
C MET A 173 3.93 -6.13 12.42
N GLU A 174 3.08 -5.57 11.56
CA GLU A 174 3.50 -4.75 10.41
C GLU A 174 4.60 -5.47 9.57
N LEU A 175 4.95 -4.94 8.39
CA LEU A 175 5.98 -5.59 7.57
C LEU A 175 7.38 -5.20 8.09
N ASP A 176 7.85 -5.82 9.18
CA ASP A 176 9.15 -5.53 9.79
C ASP A 176 10.27 -6.47 9.29
N ALA A 177 10.73 -6.19 8.07
CA ALA A 177 11.86 -6.91 7.47
C ALA A 177 13.15 -6.75 8.29
N ARG A 178 13.35 -5.61 8.96
CA ARG A 178 14.53 -5.36 9.79
C ARG A 178 14.57 -6.34 10.96
N ARG A 179 13.45 -6.55 11.65
CA ARG A 179 13.34 -7.53 12.73
C ARG A 179 13.54 -8.95 12.22
N ALA A 180 12.92 -9.30 11.09
CA ALA A 180 13.08 -10.63 10.50
C ALA A 180 14.55 -10.94 10.15
N ILE A 181 15.25 -10.00 9.52
CA ILE A 181 16.68 -10.11 9.23
C ILE A 181 17.47 -10.27 10.54
N ALA A 182 17.23 -9.41 11.53
CA ALA A 182 17.95 -9.45 12.79
C ALA A 182 17.71 -10.75 13.59
N GLN A 183 16.51 -11.32 13.54
CA GLN A 183 16.21 -12.63 14.13
C GLN A 183 16.94 -13.75 13.38
N GLY A 184 16.89 -13.75 12.05
CA GLY A 184 17.59 -14.73 11.22
C GLY A 184 19.11 -14.69 11.41
N THR A 185 19.71 -13.50 11.46
CA THR A 185 21.14 -13.33 11.72
C THR A 185 21.55 -13.87 13.08
N ARG A 186 20.78 -13.57 14.14
CA ARG A 186 21.09 -14.08 15.49
C ARG A 186 20.98 -15.60 15.55
N LEU A 187 19.89 -16.15 15.00
CA LEU A 187 19.68 -17.58 14.96
C LEU A 187 20.83 -18.30 14.24
N ALA A 188 21.29 -17.76 13.10
CA ALA A 188 22.41 -18.34 12.34
C ALA A 188 23.75 -18.31 13.08
N LEU A 189 23.92 -17.47 14.11
CA LEU A 189 25.13 -17.42 14.95
C LEU A 189 25.07 -18.39 16.13
N GLU A 190 23.88 -18.91 16.45
CA GLU A 190 23.62 -19.79 17.60
C GLU A 190 23.53 -21.27 17.21
N ILE A 191 23.36 -21.58 15.92
CA ILE A 191 23.30 -22.95 15.37
C ILE A 191 24.62 -23.36 14.70
#